data_AF-A0A1G0N052-F1
#
_entry.id   AF-A0A1G0N052-F1
#
_cell.length_a   1.000
_cell.length_b   1.000
_cell.length_c   1.000
_cell.angle_alpha   90.00
_cell.angle_beta   90.00
_cell.angle_gamma   90.00
#
_symmetry.space_group_name_H-M   'P 1'
#
loop_
_entity.id
_entity.type
_entity.pdbx_description
1 polymer ?
#
loop_
_entity_poly.entity_id
_entity_poly.type
_entity_poly.pdbx_seq_one_letter_code
_entity_poly.pdbx_strand_id
1 'polypeptide(L)'
;MRADLSVATRFVADHPEEAALVLEQLSFADGAALLAELDAAHGARLVARLSAALAVDCLRSLPDRLVAGVLDELPIDFGARILMRASAETRETWLAALSVERAEFLRRKLRYPPGTAGALVDPLVLALPEDLSVAEAQKQLRRSADRAYYYLYVVDRDQRLVGALDIRELMLAETKATLGAVMHRDIQSVPAHADLAAVMVHPAWRDLDALPVVDAGGVFFGIIRHRMMRQIAGRANDQEVQPMVRTLVSLGELYWTGLSAFLAGVSAVTPGVPERPHGGEEAADGTQ
;
A
#
# COMPACT_ATOMS: atom_id res chain seq x y z
N MET A 1 34.90 -16.04 0.42
CA MET A 1 33.87 -15.81 -0.63
C MET A 1 32.62 -16.67 -0.46
N ARG A 2 32.66 -18.02 -0.49
CA ARG A 2 31.44 -18.84 -0.26
C ARG A 2 30.89 -18.79 1.17
N ALA A 3 31.75 -18.65 2.19
CA ALA A 3 31.32 -18.53 3.58
C ALA A 3 30.63 -17.19 3.86
N ASP A 4 31.15 -16.10 3.29
CA ASP A 4 30.63 -14.73 3.46
C ASP A 4 29.23 -14.59 2.87
N LEU A 5 28.96 -15.24 1.73
CA LEU A 5 27.64 -15.23 1.11
C LEU A 5 26.59 -16.00 1.92
N SER A 6 26.96 -17.07 2.63
CA SER A 6 26.01 -17.82 3.47
C SER A 6 25.51 -17.01 4.67
N VAL A 7 26.35 -16.12 5.20
CA VAL A 7 25.97 -15.18 6.24
C VAL A 7 25.09 -14.10 5.65
N ALA A 8 25.44 -13.57 4.46
CA ALA A 8 24.65 -12.56 3.78
C ALA A 8 23.25 -13.06 3.39
N THR A 9 23.10 -14.27 2.86
CA THR A 9 21.79 -14.83 2.50
C THR A 9 20.91 -15.06 3.73
N ARG A 10 21.50 -15.56 4.83
CA ARG A 10 20.78 -15.71 6.10
C ARG A 10 20.38 -14.35 6.69
N PHE A 11 21.27 -13.37 6.61
CA PHE A 11 20.97 -12.00 7.02
C PHE A 11 19.83 -11.40 6.21
N VAL A 12 19.78 -11.59 4.88
CA VAL A 12 18.65 -11.12 4.06
C VAL A 12 17.34 -11.82 4.46
N ALA A 13 17.40 -13.11 4.78
CA ALA A 13 16.23 -13.87 5.19
C ALA A 13 15.64 -13.36 6.52
N ASP A 14 16.52 -13.05 7.48
CA ASP A 14 16.15 -12.62 8.83
C ASP A 14 15.91 -11.09 8.93
N HIS A 15 16.59 -10.29 8.10
CA HIS A 15 16.69 -8.82 8.18
C HIS A 15 16.62 -8.14 6.79
N PRO A 16 15.50 -8.27 6.05
CA PRO A 16 15.40 -7.76 4.68
C PRO A 16 15.41 -6.22 4.58
N GLU A 17 15.06 -5.49 5.64
CA GLU A 17 15.06 -4.01 5.64
C GLU A 17 16.48 -3.48 5.75
N GLU A 18 17.22 -4.01 6.71
CA GLU A 18 18.62 -3.67 6.95
C GLU A 18 19.48 -4.09 5.75
N ALA A 19 19.21 -5.25 5.16
CA ALA A 19 19.90 -5.70 3.95
C ALA A 19 19.66 -4.75 2.77
N ALA A 20 18.42 -4.26 2.58
CA ALA A 20 18.11 -3.30 1.53
C ALA A 20 18.84 -1.96 1.76
N LEU A 21 18.85 -1.44 2.99
CA LEU A 21 19.55 -0.20 3.33
C LEU A 21 21.06 -0.28 3.05
N VAL A 22 21.69 -1.40 3.40
CA VAL A 22 23.10 -1.63 3.10
C VAL A 22 23.32 -1.71 1.59
N LEU A 23 22.47 -2.45 0.88
CA LEU A 23 22.60 -2.57 -0.58
C LEU A 23 22.37 -1.26 -1.33
N GLU A 24 21.51 -0.36 -0.82
CA GLU A 24 21.33 0.97 -1.40
C GLU A 24 22.59 1.85 -1.29
N GLN A 25 23.49 1.53 -0.36
CA GLN A 25 24.79 2.19 -0.21
C GLN A 25 25.91 1.49 -1.00
N LEU A 26 25.65 0.28 -1.50
CA LEU A 26 26.59 -0.53 -2.27
C LEU A 26 26.32 -0.45 -3.78
N SER A 27 27.14 -1.13 -4.56
CA SER A 27 26.96 -1.20 -6.00
C SER A 27 25.81 -2.15 -6.38
N PHE A 28 25.14 -1.90 -7.51
CA PHE A 28 24.13 -2.82 -8.04
C PHE A 28 24.71 -4.22 -8.36
N ALA A 29 26.03 -4.31 -8.59
CA ALA A 29 26.71 -5.58 -8.85
C ALA A 29 26.69 -6.48 -7.60
N ASP A 30 26.88 -5.91 -6.41
CA ASP A 30 26.80 -6.64 -5.14
C ASP A 30 25.36 -7.11 -4.87
N GLY A 31 24.39 -6.26 -5.18
CA GLY A 31 22.96 -6.61 -5.10
C GLY A 31 22.58 -7.74 -6.04
N ALA A 32 23.08 -7.71 -7.28
CA ALA A 32 22.87 -8.80 -8.24
C ALA A 32 23.52 -10.11 -7.77
N ALA A 33 24.76 -10.07 -7.27
CA ALA A 33 25.45 -11.24 -6.76
C ALA A 33 24.69 -11.89 -5.59
N LEU A 34 24.14 -11.07 -4.68
CA LEU A 34 23.32 -11.57 -3.57
C LEU A 34 22.01 -12.18 -4.07
N LEU A 35 21.30 -11.51 -4.98
CA LEU A 35 20.05 -12.02 -5.55
C LEU A 35 20.22 -13.33 -6.32
N ALA A 36 21.36 -13.55 -6.97
CA ALA A 36 21.65 -14.78 -7.70
C ALA A 36 21.70 -16.03 -6.80
N GLU A 37 21.89 -15.82 -5.49
CA GLU A 37 22.15 -16.88 -4.51
C GLU A 37 20.96 -17.06 -3.54
N LEU A 38 19.97 -16.17 -3.62
CA LEU A 38 18.71 -16.27 -2.91
C LEU A 38 17.70 -17.10 -3.72
N ASP A 39 16.83 -17.81 -3.01
CA ASP A 39 15.62 -18.31 -3.65
C ASP A 39 14.68 -17.15 -4.03
N ALA A 40 13.68 -17.46 -4.87
CA ALA A 40 12.76 -16.46 -5.39
C ALA A 40 12.00 -15.70 -4.28
N ALA A 41 11.63 -16.38 -3.20
CA ALA A 41 10.85 -15.78 -2.11
C ALA A 41 11.69 -14.78 -1.30
N HIS A 42 12.92 -15.14 -0.94
CA HIS A 42 13.84 -14.23 -0.24
C HIS A 42 14.30 -13.09 -1.14
N GLY A 43 14.58 -13.38 -2.42
CA GLY A 43 14.90 -12.36 -3.42
C GLY A 43 13.77 -11.35 -3.58
N ALA A 44 12.51 -11.80 -3.63
CA ALA A 44 11.34 -10.94 -3.70
C ALA A 44 11.19 -10.04 -2.46
N ARG A 45 11.41 -10.57 -1.25
CA ARG A 45 11.38 -9.78 -0.01
C ARG A 45 12.42 -8.67 -0.02
N LEU A 46 13.64 -8.96 -0.47
CA LEU A 46 14.69 -7.98 -0.59
C LEU A 46 14.34 -6.93 -1.65
N VAL A 47 13.97 -7.36 -2.86
CA VAL A 47 13.61 -6.47 -3.98
C VAL A 47 12.44 -5.55 -3.63
N ALA A 48 11.47 -6.01 -2.83
CA ALA A 48 10.36 -5.17 -2.36
C ALA A 48 10.79 -3.98 -1.49
N ARG A 49 12.00 -4.03 -0.93
CA ARG A 49 12.56 -3.01 -0.04
C ARG A 49 13.55 -2.08 -0.74
N LEU A 50 14.05 -2.45 -1.92
CA LEU A 50 14.92 -1.61 -2.72
C LEU A 50 14.12 -0.51 -3.44
N SER A 51 14.78 0.62 -3.72
CA SER A 51 14.29 1.56 -4.72
C SER A 51 14.07 0.88 -6.07
N ALA A 52 13.02 1.28 -6.80
CA ALA A 52 12.69 0.67 -8.09
C ALA A 52 13.80 0.82 -9.14
N ALA A 53 14.63 1.87 -9.05
CA ALA A 53 15.78 2.06 -9.94
C ALA A 53 16.85 1.00 -9.66
N LEU A 54 17.27 0.87 -8.41
CA LEU A 54 18.28 -0.13 -8.01
C LEU A 54 17.80 -1.56 -8.27
N ALA A 55 16.52 -1.84 -7.98
CA ALA A 55 15.93 -3.15 -8.28
C ALA A 55 16.04 -3.50 -9.77
N VAL A 56 15.76 -2.55 -10.68
CA VAL A 56 15.94 -2.76 -12.12
C VAL A 56 17.40 -3.07 -12.45
N ASP A 57 18.34 -2.28 -11.93
CA ASP A 57 19.76 -2.45 -12.22
C ASP A 57 20.31 -3.81 -11.73
N CYS A 58 19.90 -4.23 -10.53
CA CYS A 58 20.24 -5.54 -9.99
C CYS A 58 19.63 -6.67 -10.84
N LEU A 59 18.32 -6.60 -11.16
CA LEU A 59 17.62 -7.64 -11.91
C LEU A 59 18.14 -7.79 -13.34
N ARG A 60 18.56 -6.71 -14.00
CA ARG A 60 19.14 -6.75 -15.36
C ARG A 60 20.43 -7.55 -15.46
N SER A 61 21.13 -7.73 -14.35
CA SER A 61 22.37 -8.50 -14.28
C SER A 61 22.12 -9.99 -14.03
N LEU A 62 20.86 -10.41 -13.86
CA LEU A 62 20.46 -11.78 -13.61
C LEU A 62 19.90 -12.46 -14.87
N PRO A 63 19.99 -13.79 -14.98
CA PRO A 63 19.26 -14.56 -16.00
C PRO A 63 17.73 -14.35 -15.88
N ASP A 64 17.04 -14.24 -17.02
CA ASP A 64 15.59 -13.98 -17.07
C ASP A 64 14.76 -14.95 -16.23
N ARG A 65 15.19 -16.22 -16.12
CA ARG A 65 14.52 -17.22 -15.28
C ARG A 65 14.50 -16.84 -13.79
N LEU A 66 15.61 -16.30 -13.27
CA LEU A 66 15.69 -15.86 -11.87
C LEU A 66 14.87 -14.59 -11.68
N VAL A 67 14.94 -13.65 -12.62
CA VAL A 67 14.12 -12.44 -12.61
C VAL A 67 12.64 -12.80 -12.58
N ALA A 68 12.20 -13.73 -13.43
CA ALA A 68 10.83 -14.20 -13.46
C ALA A 68 10.39 -14.80 -12.12
N GLY A 69 11.22 -15.65 -11.52
CA GLY A 69 10.92 -16.23 -10.19
C GLY A 69 10.76 -15.16 -9.11
N VAL A 70 11.69 -14.20 -9.04
CA VAL A 70 11.60 -13.09 -8.08
C VAL A 70 10.37 -12.23 -8.35
N LEU A 71 10.11 -11.87 -9.61
CA LEU A 71 8.96 -11.06 -9.99
C LEU A 71 7.63 -11.80 -9.82
N ASP A 72 7.60 -13.13 -9.88
CA ASP A 72 6.40 -13.96 -9.62
C ASP A 72 6.02 -13.96 -8.13
N GLU A 73 7.01 -14.00 -7.24
CA GLU A 73 6.85 -13.98 -5.77
C GLU A 73 6.65 -12.56 -5.20
N LEU A 74 7.09 -11.54 -5.93
CA LEU A 74 6.99 -10.15 -5.49
C LEU A 74 5.53 -9.71 -5.31
N PRO A 75 5.17 -8.84 -4.36
CA PRO A 75 3.83 -8.27 -4.37
C PRO A 75 3.61 -7.44 -5.64
N ILE A 76 2.42 -7.58 -6.23
CA ILE A 76 2.05 -7.04 -7.55
C ILE A 76 2.35 -5.54 -7.68
N ASP A 77 2.12 -4.75 -6.63
CA ASP A 77 2.39 -3.31 -6.65
C ASP A 77 3.88 -2.98 -6.83
N PHE A 78 4.77 -3.74 -6.18
CA PHE A 78 6.22 -3.55 -6.34
C PHE A 78 6.68 -4.02 -7.72
N GLY A 79 6.18 -5.16 -8.20
CA GLY A 79 6.47 -5.66 -9.55
C GLY A 79 6.07 -4.66 -10.64
N ALA A 80 4.86 -4.09 -10.55
CA ALA A 80 4.40 -3.06 -11.46
C ALA A 80 5.32 -1.82 -11.44
N ARG A 81 5.75 -1.36 -10.26
CA ARG A 81 6.68 -0.22 -10.13
C ARG A 81 8.04 -0.46 -10.77
N ILE A 82 8.60 -1.67 -10.60
CA ILE A 82 9.86 -2.08 -11.22
C ILE A 82 9.70 -2.12 -12.75
N LEU A 83 8.64 -2.74 -13.23
CA LEU A 83 8.35 -2.83 -14.66
C LEU A 83 8.15 -1.45 -15.30
N MET A 84 7.44 -0.53 -14.64
CA MET A 84 7.28 0.86 -15.12
C MET A 84 8.62 1.59 -15.25
N ARG A 85 9.61 1.27 -14.40
CA ARG A 85 10.94 1.88 -14.43
C ARG A 85 11.85 1.24 -15.49
N ALA A 86 11.66 -0.04 -15.79
CA ALA A 86 12.40 -0.74 -16.83
C ALA A 86 12.10 -0.17 -18.23
N SER A 87 13.07 -0.31 -19.15
CA SER A 87 12.87 0.00 -20.57
C SER A 87 11.77 -0.87 -21.17
N ALA A 88 11.14 -0.43 -22.25
CA ALA A 88 10.06 -1.19 -22.89
C ALA A 88 10.51 -2.60 -23.31
N GLU A 89 11.72 -2.73 -23.85
CA GLU A 89 12.31 -4.01 -24.24
C GLU A 89 12.49 -4.95 -23.03
N THR A 90 13.18 -4.48 -21.98
CA THR A 90 13.40 -5.28 -20.76
C THR A 90 12.08 -5.67 -20.10
N ARG A 91 11.11 -4.74 -20.07
CA ARG A 91 9.79 -4.98 -19.51
C ARG A 91 9.07 -6.11 -20.22
N GLU A 92 9.05 -6.12 -21.56
CA GLU A 92 8.40 -7.19 -22.31
C GLU A 92 9.13 -8.52 -22.19
N THR A 93 10.46 -8.52 -22.15
CA THR A 93 11.24 -9.74 -21.87
C THR A 93 10.88 -10.35 -20.53
N TRP A 94 10.83 -9.53 -19.47
CA TRP A 94 10.47 -10.01 -18.14
C TRP A 94 9.01 -10.47 -18.07
N LEU A 95 8.06 -9.70 -18.64
CA LEU A 95 6.66 -10.10 -18.70
C LEU A 95 6.43 -11.41 -19.47
N ALA A 96 7.21 -11.67 -20.52
CA ALA A 96 7.14 -12.92 -21.28
C ALA A 96 7.67 -14.13 -20.50
N ALA A 97 8.52 -13.92 -19.49
CA ALA A 97 9.08 -14.96 -18.66
C ALA A 97 8.23 -15.32 -17.42
N LEU A 98 7.26 -14.46 -17.05
CA LEU A 98 6.34 -14.71 -15.93
C LEU A 98 5.28 -15.77 -16.26
N SER A 99 4.63 -16.28 -15.21
CA SER A 99 3.38 -17.02 -15.36
C SER A 99 2.32 -16.23 -16.15
N VAL A 100 1.54 -16.92 -16.99
CA VAL A 100 0.56 -16.30 -17.91
C VAL A 100 -0.40 -15.37 -17.16
N GLU A 101 -1.00 -15.87 -16.07
CA GLU A 101 -1.95 -15.12 -15.24
C GLU A 101 -1.34 -13.82 -14.70
N ARG A 102 -0.07 -13.89 -14.25
CA ARG A 102 0.61 -12.76 -13.65
C ARG A 102 1.07 -11.74 -14.69
N ALA A 103 1.58 -12.21 -15.83
CA ALA A 103 1.95 -11.36 -16.95
C ALA A 103 0.74 -10.58 -17.49
N GLU A 104 -0.39 -11.26 -17.70
CA GLU A 104 -1.63 -10.62 -18.15
C GLU A 104 -2.10 -9.56 -17.17
N PHE A 105 -2.09 -9.87 -15.87
CA PHE A 105 -2.49 -8.90 -14.87
C PHE A 105 -1.57 -7.67 -14.83
N LEU A 106 -0.25 -7.88 -14.78
CA LEU A 106 0.72 -6.78 -14.76
C LEU A 106 0.59 -5.93 -16.03
N ARG A 107 0.39 -6.54 -17.21
CA ARG A 107 0.09 -5.82 -18.46
C ARG A 107 -1.16 -4.96 -18.34
N ARG A 108 -2.25 -5.48 -17.75
CA ARG A 108 -3.48 -4.70 -17.52
C ARG A 108 -3.22 -3.52 -16.58
N LYS A 109 -2.54 -3.75 -15.46
CA LYS A 109 -2.23 -2.70 -14.45
C LYS A 109 -1.35 -1.59 -15.01
N LEU A 110 -0.35 -1.95 -15.82
CA LEU A 110 0.58 -1.01 -16.46
C LEU A 110 -0.09 -0.08 -17.50
N ARG A 111 -1.34 -0.36 -17.92
CA ARG A 111 -2.12 0.53 -18.80
C ARG A 111 -2.69 1.73 -18.07
N TYR A 112 -2.81 1.67 -16.75
CA TYR A 112 -3.46 2.71 -15.96
C TYR A 112 -2.44 3.67 -15.36
N PRO A 113 -2.64 5.00 -15.50
CA PRO A 113 -1.75 5.99 -14.93
C PRO A 113 -1.66 5.89 -13.40
N PRO A 114 -0.50 6.23 -12.80
CA PRO A 114 -0.41 6.43 -11.36
C PRO A 114 -1.49 7.40 -10.85
N GLY A 115 -2.05 7.13 -9.66
CA GLY A 115 -3.12 7.98 -9.09
C GLY A 115 -4.54 7.62 -9.54
N THR A 116 -4.71 6.50 -10.27
CA THR A 116 -6.02 5.95 -10.63
C THR A 116 -6.33 4.65 -9.88
N ALA A 117 -7.61 4.28 -9.85
CA ALA A 117 -8.08 3.02 -9.28
C ALA A 117 -7.37 1.80 -9.88
N GLY A 118 -7.22 1.74 -11.20
CA GLY A 118 -6.58 0.64 -11.92
C GLY A 118 -5.08 0.50 -11.63
N ALA A 119 -4.41 1.59 -11.21
CA ALA A 119 -3.02 1.51 -10.76
C ALA A 119 -2.88 0.91 -9.36
N LEU A 120 -3.91 0.98 -8.51
CA LEU A 120 -3.91 0.43 -7.14
C LEU A 120 -4.71 -0.86 -6.96
N VAL A 121 -5.40 -1.30 -8.01
CA VAL A 121 -6.21 -2.51 -7.97
C VAL A 121 -5.35 -3.72 -7.59
N ASP A 122 -5.93 -4.53 -6.72
CA ASP A 122 -5.42 -5.81 -6.27
C ASP A 122 -6.14 -6.94 -7.02
N PRO A 123 -5.39 -7.82 -7.74
CA PRO A 123 -5.98 -8.98 -8.43
C PRO A 123 -6.41 -10.12 -7.51
N LEU A 124 -5.91 -10.16 -6.27
CA LEU A 124 -5.96 -11.35 -5.43
C LEU A 124 -7.31 -11.48 -4.73
N VAL A 125 -8.37 -11.53 -5.55
CA VAL A 125 -9.74 -11.80 -5.14
C VAL A 125 -10.32 -12.88 -6.01
N LEU A 126 -11.02 -13.80 -5.35
CA LEU A 126 -11.73 -14.85 -6.04
C LEU A 126 -12.93 -14.26 -6.78
N ALA A 127 -12.94 -14.42 -8.10
CA ALA A 127 -14.10 -14.17 -8.96
C ALA A 127 -14.49 -15.48 -9.65
N LEU A 128 -15.78 -15.82 -9.65
CA LEU A 128 -16.28 -17.08 -10.20
C LEU A 128 -17.44 -16.85 -11.20
N PRO A 129 -17.60 -17.74 -12.20
CA PRO A 129 -18.69 -17.63 -13.16
C PRO A 129 -20.08 -17.76 -12.52
N GLU A 130 -21.07 -17.02 -13.02
CA GLU A 130 -22.44 -17.03 -12.50
C GLU A 130 -23.17 -18.38 -12.63
N ASP A 131 -22.74 -19.23 -13.57
CA ASP A 131 -23.31 -20.55 -13.83
C ASP A 131 -22.73 -21.65 -12.92
N LEU A 132 -21.70 -21.34 -12.15
CA LEU A 132 -21.09 -22.27 -11.19
C LEU A 132 -22.06 -22.57 -10.04
N SER A 133 -22.10 -23.82 -9.58
CA SER A 133 -22.90 -24.18 -8.41
C SER A 133 -22.28 -23.65 -7.12
N VAL A 134 -23.11 -23.40 -6.10
CA VAL A 134 -22.65 -23.02 -4.75
C VAL A 134 -21.68 -24.06 -4.19
N ALA A 135 -21.93 -25.36 -4.39
CA ALA A 135 -21.03 -26.42 -3.92
C ALA A 135 -19.62 -26.33 -4.56
N GLU A 136 -19.56 -26.08 -5.86
CA GLU A 136 -18.30 -25.90 -6.59
C GLU A 136 -17.59 -24.62 -6.17
N ALA A 137 -18.34 -23.54 -5.99
CA ALA A 137 -17.82 -22.27 -5.50
C ALA A 137 -17.22 -22.40 -4.09
N GLN A 138 -17.89 -23.09 -3.17
CA GLN A 138 -17.35 -23.40 -1.84
C GLN A 138 -16.06 -24.24 -1.93
N LYS A 139 -15.98 -25.18 -2.88
CA LYS A 139 -14.77 -25.98 -3.11
C LYS A 139 -13.62 -25.15 -3.67
N GLN A 140 -13.89 -24.25 -4.62
CA GLN A 140 -12.93 -23.28 -5.15
C GLN A 140 -12.42 -22.37 -4.03
N LEU A 141 -13.33 -21.83 -3.22
CA LEU A 141 -13.00 -20.97 -2.08
C LEU A 141 -12.03 -21.65 -1.11
N ARG A 142 -12.26 -22.93 -0.78
CA ARG A 142 -11.36 -23.70 0.10
C ARG A 142 -9.96 -23.89 -0.49
N ARG A 143 -9.83 -23.94 -1.81
CA ARG A 143 -8.53 -24.07 -2.50
C ARG A 143 -7.78 -22.75 -2.62
N SER A 144 -8.52 -21.64 -2.61
CA SER A 144 -7.99 -20.28 -2.74
C SER A 144 -8.24 -19.46 -1.48
N ALA A 145 -8.14 -20.10 -0.31
CA ALA A 145 -8.45 -19.48 0.98
C ALA A 145 -7.54 -18.27 1.29
N ASP A 146 -6.35 -18.23 0.70
CA ASP A 146 -5.41 -17.11 0.73
C ASP A 146 -5.90 -15.87 -0.04
N ARG A 147 -6.74 -16.06 -1.07
CA ARG A 147 -7.30 -15.01 -1.95
C ARG A 147 -8.76 -14.68 -1.64
N ALA A 148 -9.38 -15.41 -0.71
CA ALA A 148 -10.76 -15.20 -0.29
C ALA A 148 -10.83 -14.05 0.73
N TYR A 149 -11.40 -12.90 0.33
CA TYR A 149 -11.49 -11.72 1.19
C TYR A 149 -12.93 -11.25 1.33
N TYR A 150 -13.63 -11.66 2.39
CA TYR A 150 -15.02 -11.37 2.81
C TYR A 150 -16.15 -11.55 1.76
N TYR A 151 -15.87 -11.30 0.48
CA TYR A 151 -16.78 -11.31 -0.65
C TYR A 151 -16.25 -12.23 -1.74
N LEU A 152 -17.18 -12.87 -2.43
CA LEU A 152 -16.98 -13.55 -3.71
C LEU A 152 -17.61 -12.69 -4.80
N TYR A 153 -16.83 -12.32 -5.81
CA TYR A 153 -17.36 -11.62 -6.98
C TYR A 153 -17.81 -12.64 -8.03
N VAL A 154 -18.88 -12.31 -8.73
CA VAL A 154 -19.49 -13.17 -9.74
C VAL A 154 -19.40 -12.48 -11.09
N VAL A 155 -18.90 -13.21 -12.09
CA VAL A 155 -18.69 -12.71 -13.45
C VAL A 155 -19.49 -13.50 -14.48
N ASP A 156 -19.85 -12.85 -15.58
CA ASP A 156 -20.47 -13.50 -16.73
C ASP A 156 -19.42 -14.15 -17.67
N ARG A 157 -19.88 -14.67 -18.80
CA ARG A 157 -19.03 -15.29 -19.84
C ARG A 157 -18.05 -14.31 -20.49
N ASP A 158 -18.37 -13.02 -20.49
CA ASP A 158 -17.53 -11.93 -21.00
C ASP A 158 -16.60 -11.36 -19.89
N GLN A 159 -16.52 -12.03 -18.73
CA GLN A 159 -15.78 -11.59 -17.54
C GLN A 159 -16.28 -10.27 -16.93
N ARG A 160 -17.51 -9.85 -17.26
CA ARG A 160 -18.12 -8.66 -16.66
C ARG A 160 -18.60 -8.96 -15.25
N LEU A 161 -18.43 -7.99 -14.36
CA LEU A 161 -18.94 -8.08 -13.01
C LEU A 161 -20.48 -8.04 -13.00
N VAL A 162 -21.12 -9.12 -12.55
CA VAL A 162 -22.60 -9.26 -12.54
C VAL A 162 -23.18 -9.54 -11.16
N GLY A 163 -22.36 -9.98 -10.20
CA GLY A 163 -22.79 -10.22 -8.83
C GLY A 163 -21.70 -10.08 -7.79
N ALA A 164 -22.11 -9.98 -6.53
CA ALA A 164 -21.26 -10.23 -5.38
C ALA A 164 -22.05 -10.97 -4.28
N LEU A 165 -21.32 -11.72 -3.45
CA LEU A 165 -21.84 -12.49 -2.32
C LEU A 165 -20.90 -12.32 -1.13
N ASP A 166 -21.43 -12.18 0.08
CA ASP A 166 -20.62 -12.42 1.28
C ASP A 166 -20.28 -13.92 1.35
N ILE A 167 -19.06 -14.24 1.77
CA ILE A 167 -18.67 -15.64 2.05
C ILE A 167 -19.65 -16.30 3.02
N ARG A 168 -20.18 -15.57 4.02
CA ARG A 168 -21.21 -16.08 4.93
C ARG A 168 -22.48 -16.49 4.20
N GLU A 169 -22.94 -15.67 3.25
CA GLU A 169 -24.12 -15.98 2.42
C GLU A 169 -23.85 -17.22 1.57
N LEU A 170 -22.66 -17.31 0.95
CA LEU A 170 -22.24 -18.47 0.18
C LEU A 170 -22.24 -19.76 1.03
N MET A 171 -21.84 -19.69 2.30
CA MET A 171 -21.84 -20.85 3.20
C MET A 171 -23.25 -21.31 3.59
N LEU A 172 -24.22 -20.40 3.61
CA LEU A 172 -25.62 -20.67 3.98
C LEU A 172 -26.51 -20.98 2.78
N ALA A 173 -26.05 -20.67 1.55
CA ALA A 173 -26.81 -20.87 0.32
C ALA A 173 -27.01 -22.36 -0.02
N GLU A 174 -28.07 -22.64 -0.78
CA GLU A 174 -28.37 -23.98 -1.25
C GLU A 174 -27.28 -24.49 -2.20
N THR A 175 -26.68 -25.64 -1.88
CA THR A 175 -25.50 -26.17 -2.57
C THR A 175 -25.71 -26.46 -4.06
N LYS A 176 -26.95 -26.73 -4.47
CA LYS A 176 -27.32 -27.00 -5.87
C LYS A 176 -27.70 -25.74 -6.66
N ALA A 177 -27.95 -24.62 -5.98
CA ALA A 177 -28.23 -23.36 -6.67
C ALA A 177 -26.97 -22.87 -7.40
N THR A 178 -27.16 -22.10 -8.46
CA THR A 178 -26.07 -21.40 -9.15
C THR A 178 -25.74 -20.10 -8.43
N LEU A 179 -24.50 -19.61 -8.57
CA LEU A 179 -24.10 -18.31 -8.03
C LEU A 179 -24.99 -17.18 -8.56
N GLY A 180 -25.37 -17.22 -9.83
CA GLY A 180 -26.26 -16.25 -10.48
C GLY A 180 -27.66 -16.16 -9.87
N ALA A 181 -28.12 -17.23 -9.19
CA ALA A 181 -29.42 -17.28 -8.53
C ALA A 181 -29.38 -16.72 -7.10
N VAL A 182 -28.23 -16.76 -6.44
CA VAL A 182 -28.08 -16.35 -5.03
C VAL A 182 -27.36 -15.01 -4.85
N MET A 183 -26.66 -14.51 -5.88
CA MET A 183 -25.86 -13.28 -5.83
C MET A 183 -26.69 -12.00 -5.72
N HIS A 184 -26.08 -10.97 -5.12
CA HIS A 184 -26.58 -9.60 -5.17
C HIS A 184 -26.14 -8.92 -6.46
N ARG A 185 -27.10 -8.34 -7.20
CA ARG A 185 -26.87 -7.68 -8.50
C ARG A 185 -26.61 -6.18 -8.38
N ASP A 186 -27.02 -5.54 -7.28
CA ASP A 186 -26.72 -4.13 -7.01
C ASP A 186 -25.31 -4.02 -6.44
N ILE A 187 -24.33 -3.87 -7.34
CA ILE A 187 -22.91 -3.83 -6.98
C ILE A 187 -22.38 -2.43 -7.24
N GLN A 188 -21.95 -1.80 -6.17
CA GLN A 188 -21.24 -0.54 -6.24
C GLN A 188 -19.80 -0.81 -6.72
N SER A 189 -19.49 -0.46 -7.96
CA SER A 189 -18.16 -0.68 -8.58
C SER A 189 -17.50 0.64 -8.96
N VAL A 190 -16.16 0.60 -9.05
CA VAL A 190 -15.32 1.75 -9.37
C VAL A 190 -14.71 1.56 -10.76
N PRO A 191 -14.81 2.55 -11.67
CA PRO A 191 -14.10 2.50 -12.93
C PRO A 191 -12.58 2.51 -12.74
N ALA A 192 -11.84 1.70 -13.49
CA ALA A 192 -10.38 1.60 -13.37
C ALA A 192 -9.64 2.92 -13.66
N HIS A 193 -10.26 3.84 -14.41
CA HIS A 193 -9.72 5.16 -14.69
C HIS A 193 -10.13 6.22 -13.64
N ALA A 194 -10.91 5.87 -12.62
CA ALA A 194 -11.34 6.80 -11.59
C ALA A 194 -10.14 7.30 -10.76
N ASP A 195 -10.12 8.60 -10.49
CA ASP A 195 -9.12 9.22 -9.63
C ASP A 195 -9.26 8.72 -8.20
N LEU A 196 -8.12 8.50 -7.53
CA LEU A 196 -8.13 8.02 -6.16
C LEU A 196 -8.88 8.95 -5.20
N ALA A 197 -8.90 10.27 -5.44
CA ALA A 197 -9.68 11.20 -4.61
C ALA A 197 -11.18 10.88 -4.65
N ALA A 198 -11.73 10.52 -5.82
CA ALA A 198 -13.12 10.11 -5.94
C ALA A 198 -13.35 8.73 -5.29
N VAL A 199 -12.39 7.81 -5.43
CA VAL A 199 -12.44 6.52 -4.75
C VAL A 199 -12.42 6.68 -3.24
N MET A 200 -11.59 7.56 -2.67
CA MET A 200 -11.45 7.80 -1.22
C MET A 200 -12.77 8.19 -0.54
N VAL A 201 -13.59 9.01 -1.21
CA VAL A 201 -14.86 9.52 -0.66
C VAL A 201 -16.08 8.71 -1.09
N HIS A 202 -15.85 7.54 -1.71
CA HIS A 202 -16.92 6.72 -2.25
C HIS A 202 -17.91 6.31 -1.13
N PRO A 203 -19.24 6.52 -1.29
CA PRO A 203 -20.20 6.35 -0.21
C PRO A 203 -20.35 4.90 0.27
N ALA A 204 -20.02 3.94 -0.59
CA ALA A 204 -20.06 2.52 -0.27
C ALA A 204 -18.98 2.07 0.74
N TRP A 205 -17.97 2.89 1.05
CA TRP A 205 -17.02 2.60 2.14
C TRP A 205 -17.65 2.55 3.53
N ARG A 206 -18.89 3.03 3.68
CA ARG A 206 -19.65 2.91 4.93
C ARG A 206 -20.05 1.46 5.22
N ASP A 207 -20.30 0.68 4.17
CA ASP A 207 -20.88 -0.66 4.26
C ASP A 207 -19.92 -1.75 3.74
N LEU A 208 -18.91 -1.38 2.95
CA LEU A 208 -17.97 -2.29 2.30
C LEU A 208 -16.52 -2.01 2.71
N ASP A 209 -15.74 -3.08 2.91
CA ASP A 209 -14.29 -2.99 3.15
C ASP A 209 -13.45 -3.06 1.86
N ALA A 210 -14.08 -3.45 0.75
CA ALA A 210 -13.47 -3.52 -0.57
C ALA A 210 -14.47 -3.11 -1.65
N LEU A 211 -13.98 -2.38 -2.66
CA LEU A 211 -14.76 -2.00 -3.83
C LEU A 211 -14.23 -2.72 -5.07
N PRO A 212 -15.09 -3.38 -5.85
CA PRO A 212 -14.70 -3.98 -7.12
C PRO A 212 -14.34 -2.88 -8.13
N VAL A 213 -13.29 -3.14 -8.90
CA VAL A 213 -12.82 -2.28 -9.99
C VAL A 213 -13.12 -2.94 -11.31
N VAL A 214 -13.73 -2.19 -12.23
CA VAL A 214 -14.08 -2.64 -13.58
C VAL A 214 -13.41 -1.75 -14.64
N ASP A 215 -13.08 -2.32 -15.79
CA ASP A 215 -12.62 -1.52 -16.92
C ASP A 215 -13.80 -0.86 -17.68
N ALA A 216 -13.48 -0.17 -18.78
CA ALA A 216 -14.49 0.54 -19.59
C ALA A 216 -15.55 -0.41 -20.21
N GLY A 217 -15.25 -1.70 -20.36
CA GLY A 217 -16.18 -2.72 -20.85
C GLY A 217 -17.00 -3.39 -19.76
N GLY A 218 -16.82 -2.99 -18.50
CA GLY A 218 -17.42 -3.63 -17.32
C GLY A 218 -16.70 -4.91 -16.89
N VAL A 219 -15.56 -5.24 -17.50
CA VAL A 219 -14.80 -6.45 -17.18
C VAL A 219 -14.18 -6.29 -15.80
N PHE A 220 -14.39 -7.28 -14.95
CA PHE A 220 -13.83 -7.29 -13.60
C PHE A 220 -12.30 -7.27 -13.67
N PHE A 221 -11.71 -6.34 -12.91
CA PHE A 221 -10.27 -6.19 -12.87
C PHE A 221 -9.66 -6.60 -11.53
N GLY A 222 -10.42 -6.44 -10.44
CA GLY A 222 -9.99 -6.80 -9.09
C GLY A 222 -10.67 -5.90 -8.08
N ILE A 223 -10.03 -5.65 -6.95
CA ILE A 223 -10.58 -4.78 -5.91
C ILE A 223 -9.63 -3.69 -5.46
N ILE A 224 -10.19 -2.66 -4.85
CA ILE A 224 -9.46 -1.75 -3.96
C ILE A 224 -9.94 -2.01 -2.55
N ARG A 225 -9.01 -2.12 -1.61
CA ARG A 225 -9.30 -2.31 -0.18
C ARG A 225 -9.32 -0.95 0.52
N HIS A 226 -10.31 -0.72 1.40
CA HIS A 226 -10.42 0.53 2.17
C HIS A 226 -9.16 0.80 3.00
N ARG A 227 -8.53 -0.24 3.55
CA ARG A 227 -7.24 -0.10 4.27
C ARG A 227 -6.13 0.54 3.42
N MET A 228 -6.08 0.25 2.12
CA MET A 228 -5.09 0.82 1.20
C MET A 228 -5.34 2.32 1.02
N MET A 229 -6.61 2.69 0.86
CA MET A 229 -7.06 4.09 0.79
C MET A 229 -6.65 4.88 2.04
N ARG A 230 -6.89 4.33 3.24
CA ARG A 230 -6.46 4.95 4.50
C ARG A 230 -4.94 5.06 4.63
N GLN A 231 -4.18 4.06 4.17
CA GLN A 231 -2.71 4.10 4.21
C GLN A 231 -2.15 5.22 3.32
N ILE A 232 -2.74 5.43 2.14
CA ILE A 232 -2.34 6.50 1.22
C ILE A 232 -2.67 7.87 1.81
N ALA A 233 -3.86 8.02 2.39
CA ALA A 233 -4.24 9.26 3.07
C ALA A 233 -3.35 9.56 4.28
N GLY A 234 -3.00 8.55 5.09
CA GLY A 234 -2.09 8.69 6.23
C GLY A 234 -0.70 9.16 5.82
N ARG A 235 -0.14 8.61 4.72
CA ARG A 235 1.16 9.04 4.19
C ARG A 235 1.16 10.49 3.70
N ALA A 236 0.07 10.95 3.10
CA ALA A 236 -0.07 12.35 2.69
C ALA A 236 -0.02 13.29 3.91
N ASN A 237 -0.71 12.92 5.00
CA ASN A 237 -0.64 13.66 6.26
C ASN A 237 0.78 13.63 6.87
N ASP A 238 1.45 12.48 6.91
CA ASP A 238 2.78 12.38 7.51
C ASP A 238 3.85 13.19 6.75
N GLN A 239 3.75 13.28 5.42
CA GLN A 239 4.66 14.07 4.59
C GLN A 239 4.43 15.59 4.69
N GLU A 240 3.21 16.06 4.95
CA GLU A 240 2.91 17.49 5.13
C GLU A 240 3.05 17.97 6.58
N VAL A 241 2.83 17.10 7.58
CA VAL A 241 2.88 17.47 9.00
C VAL A 241 4.31 17.75 9.48
N GLN A 242 5.32 16.99 9.01
CA GLN A 242 6.70 17.18 9.48
C GLN A 242 7.33 18.55 9.15
N PRO A 243 7.28 19.07 7.91
CA PRO A 243 7.86 20.39 7.62
C PRO A 243 7.12 21.52 8.35
N MET A 244 5.79 21.42 8.53
CA MET A 244 5.00 22.42 9.26
C MET A 244 5.35 22.44 10.75
N VAL A 245 5.41 21.27 11.40
CA VAL A 245 5.77 21.14 12.82
C VAL A 245 7.21 21.61 13.06
N ARG A 246 8.15 21.26 12.18
CA ARG A 246 9.54 21.74 12.26
C ARG A 246 9.61 23.27 12.14
N THR A 247 8.84 23.87 11.25
CA THR A 247 8.79 25.34 11.09
C THR A 247 8.22 26.01 12.33
N LEU A 248 7.17 25.44 12.93
CA LEU A 248 6.58 25.93 14.19
C LEU A 248 7.54 25.81 15.37
N VAL A 249 8.27 24.69 15.49
CA VAL A 249 9.29 24.51 16.53
C VAL A 249 10.44 25.48 16.34
N SER A 250 10.93 25.68 15.11
CA SER A 250 11.99 26.66 14.82
C SER A 250 11.54 28.10 15.10
N LEU A 251 10.29 28.47 14.78
CA LEU A 251 9.71 29.77 15.15
C LEU A 251 9.59 29.92 16.68
N GLY A 252 9.22 28.85 17.38
CA GLY A 252 9.19 28.82 18.85
C GLY A 252 10.57 29.02 19.49
N GLU A 253 11.61 28.38 18.95
CA GLU A 253 12.99 28.56 19.42
C GLU A 253 13.51 29.98 19.14
N LEU A 254 13.19 30.56 17.99
CA LEU A 254 13.51 31.96 17.67
C LEU A 254 12.80 32.94 18.62
N TYR A 255 11.55 32.67 18.97
CA TYR A 255 10.81 33.47 19.93
C TYR A 255 11.43 33.38 21.34
N TRP A 256 11.78 32.18 21.79
CA TRP A 256 12.40 31.97 23.10
C TRP A 256 13.80 32.59 23.21
N THR A 257 14.62 32.45 22.17
CA THR A 257 15.95 33.08 22.12
C THR A 257 15.86 34.60 22.10
N GLY A 258 14.89 35.17 21.37
CA GLY A 258 14.61 36.61 21.41
C GLY A 258 14.11 37.10 22.78
N LEU A 259 13.16 36.39 23.38
CA LEU A 259 12.57 36.75 24.68
C LEU A 259 13.61 36.65 25.81
N SER A 260 14.46 35.63 25.81
CA SER A 260 15.51 35.48 26.81
C SER A 260 16.59 36.56 26.69
N ALA A 261 16.99 36.94 25.47
CA ALA A 261 17.91 38.06 25.26
C ALA A 261 17.30 39.40 25.72
N PHE A 262 16.01 39.61 25.45
CA PHE A 262 15.29 40.80 25.92
C PHE A 262 15.22 40.87 27.44
N LEU A 263 14.83 39.78 28.11
CA LEU A 263 14.75 39.73 29.58
C LEU A 263 16.12 39.90 30.25
N ALA A 264 17.18 39.33 29.66
CA ALA A 264 18.55 39.55 30.13
C ALA A 264 19.00 41.01 29.98
N GLY A 265 18.54 41.72 28.93
CA GLY A 265 18.79 43.14 28.73
C GLY A 265 18.01 44.05 29.69
N VAL A 266 16.78 43.67 30.08
CA VAL A 266 15.92 44.47 30.97
C VAL A 266 16.41 44.49 32.42
N SER A 267 17.08 43.44 32.90
CA SER A 267 17.67 43.41 34.26
C SER A 267 18.85 44.37 34.46
N ALA A 268 19.35 45.02 33.41
CA ALA A 268 20.45 45.99 33.51
C ALA A 268 20.00 47.42 33.85
N VAL A 269 18.70 47.69 33.96
CA VAL A 269 18.16 49.03 34.24
C VAL A 269 17.12 48.97 35.36
N THR A 270 17.53 49.23 36.60
CA THR A 270 16.61 49.55 37.71
C THR A 270 17.03 50.85 38.39
N PRO A 271 16.20 51.92 38.38
CA PRO A 271 16.33 53.02 39.32
C PRO A 271 15.49 52.75 40.57
N GLY A 272 16.04 53.10 41.74
CA GLY A 272 15.49 52.79 43.06
C GLY A 272 14.15 53.46 43.40
N VAL A 273 13.37 52.78 44.24
CA VAL A 273 12.04 53.21 44.73
C VAL A 273 12.09 53.45 46.24
N PRO A 274 11.53 54.56 46.78
CA PRO A 274 11.35 54.75 48.22
C PRO A 274 9.95 54.33 48.71
N GLU A 275 9.90 53.86 49.96
CA GLU A 275 8.74 53.29 50.67
C GLU A 275 7.61 54.28 50.99
N ARG A 276 6.36 53.78 51.06
CA ARG A 276 5.36 54.15 52.09
C ARG A 276 4.36 53.00 52.36
N PRO A 277 3.76 52.93 53.57
CA PRO A 277 2.97 51.78 54.03
C PRO A 277 1.44 51.99 53.90
N HIS A 278 0.69 50.89 53.80
CA HIS A 278 -0.75 50.83 54.03
C HIS A 278 -1.09 49.64 54.93
N GLY A 279 -1.98 49.85 55.90
CA GLY A 279 -2.57 48.82 56.73
C GLY A 279 -4.10 48.86 56.71
N GLY A 280 -4.69 47.70 57.01
CA GLY A 280 -6.07 47.45 57.44
C GLY A 280 -7.07 47.17 56.30
N GLU A 281 -7.57 45.93 56.13
CA GLU A 281 -8.72 45.31 56.85
C GLU A 281 -10.07 45.93 56.41
N GLU A 282 -11.19 45.23 56.23
CA GLU A 282 -11.59 43.81 56.32
C GLU A 282 -13.06 43.73 55.81
N ALA A 283 -13.46 42.52 55.41
CA ALA A 283 -14.76 41.87 55.68
C ALA A 283 -16.11 42.29 55.05
N ALA A 284 -16.92 41.22 54.91
CA ALA A 284 -18.39 41.13 55.06
C ALA A 284 -19.22 41.51 53.82
N ASP A 285 -20.31 40.88 53.41
CA ASP A 285 -21.21 39.79 53.86
C ASP A 285 -22.22 39.66 52.67
N GLY A 286 -22.63 38.48 52.18
CA GLY A 286 -23.80 37.77 52.68
C GLY A 286 -25.04 37.94 51.79
N THR A 287 -25.81 36.85 51.61
CA THR A 287 -27.21 36.77 51.09
C THR A 287 -27.33 36.85 49.55
N GLN A 288 -27.98 35.94 48.81
CA GLN A 288 -29.04 34.95 49.08
C GLN A 288 -28.99 33.86 48.01
#